data_AF-A0A660RR23-F1
#
_entry.id   AF-A0A660RR23-F1
#
_cell.length_a   1.000
_cell.length_b   1.000
_cell.length_c   1.000
_cell.angle_alpha   90.00
_cell.angle_beta   90.00
_cell.angle_gamma   90.00
#
_symmetry.space_group_name_H-M   'P 1'
#
loop_
_entity.id
_entity.type
_entity.pdbx_description
1 polymer ?
#
loop_
_entity_poly.entity_id
_entity_poly.type
_entity_poly.pdbx_seq_one_letter_code
_entity_poly.pdbx_strand_id
1 'polypeptide(L)' 'MSLMKRDTVISYEGVPGTLYKIYFKSGDMVEQGSPLLGICPPDKLQYVRKVIQRIHAEWEK' A
#
# COMPACT_ATOMS: atom_id res chain seq x y z
N MET A 1 24.26 7.31 21.18
CA MET A 1 23.18 8.22 20.73
C MET A 1 22.07 7.38 20.15
N SER A 2 20.85 7.48 20.69
CA SER A 2 19.70 6.76 20.17
C SER A 2 19.25 7.45 18.88
N LEU A 3 19.33 6.76 17.74
CA LEU A 3 18.68 7.20 16.51
C LEU A 3 17.18 7.08 16.74
N MET A 4 16.53 8.17 17.16
CA MET A 4 15.07 8.25 17.15
C MET A 4 14.62 7.91 15.73
N LYS A 5 13.72 6.93 15.59
CA LYS A 5 13.09 6.62 14.30
C LYS A 5 12.48 7.92 13.79
N ARG A 6 13.07 8.48 12.72
CA ARG A 6 12.50 9.65 12.05
C ARG A 6 11.30 9.14 11.27
N ASP A 7 10.13 9.25 11.86
CA ASP A 7 8.90 8.99 11.14
C ASP A 7 8.76 10.06 10.06
N THR A 8 8.88 9.65 8.79
CA THR A 8 8.69 10.53 7.64
C THR A 8 7.21 10.59 7.32
N VAL A 9 6.60 11.77 7.46
CA VAL A 9 5.21 11.99 7.07
C VAL A 9 5.11 11.92 5.55
N ILE A 10 4.17 11.10 5.05
CA ILE A 10 3.86 10.99 3.63
C ILE A 10 2.51 11.65 3.39
N SER A 11 2.52 12.77 2.69
CA SER A 11 1.30 13.47 2.28
C SER A 11 0.69 12.80 1.06
N TYR A 12 -0.60 12.53 1.10
CA TYR A 12 -1.36 11.96 0.00
C TYR A 12 -2.39 12.99 -0.51
N GLU A 13 -2.30 13.34 -1.78
CA GLU A 13 -3.16 14.35 -2.43
C GLU A 13 -4.14 13.71 -3.45
N GLY A 14 -4.33 12.40 -3.41
CA GLY A 14 -5.23 11.70 -4.33
C GLY A 14 -6.67 11.59 -3.84
N VAL A 15 -7.42 10.67 -4.45
CA VAL A 15 -8.85 10.48 -4.15
C VAL A 15 -9.06 9.96 -2.72
N PRO A 16 -10.13 10.40 -2.02
CA PRO A 16 -10.49 9.83 -0.73
C PRO A 16 -10.71 8.32 -0.83
N GLY A 17 -10.08 7.58 0.07
CA GLY A 17 -10.22 6.13 0.10
C GLY A 17 -9.46 5.49 1.25
N THR A 18 -9.59 4.18 1.36
CA THR A 18 -8.93 3.39 2.39
C THR A 18 -7.55 2.95 1.89
N LEU A 19 -6.51 3.20 2.68
CA LEU A 19 -5.19 2.64 2.44
C LEU A 19 -5.28 1.11 2.56
N TYR A 20 -5.02 0.40 1.47
CA TYR A 20 -5.14 -1.07 1.45
C TYR A 20 -3.79 -1.78 1.27
N LYS A 21 -2.78 -1.08 0.73
CA LYS A 21 -1.44 -1.64 0.53
C LYS A 21 -0.37 -0.57 0.61
N ILE A 22 0.76 -0.92 1.19
CA ILE A 22 2.00 -0.14 1.20
C ILE A 22 3.01 -0.93 0.37
N TYR A 23 3.65 -0.27 -0.59
CA TYR A 23 4.54 -0.92 -1.57
C TYR A 23 6.03 -0.70 -1.32
N PHE A 24 6.38 0.02 -0.25
CA PHE A 24 7.75 0.31 0.14
C PHE A 24 7.93 0.05 1.65
N LYS A 25 9.18 -0.13 2.08
CA LYS A 25 9.56 -0.17 3.50
C LYS A 25 10.41 1.03 3.85
N SER A 26 10.54 1.32 5.14
CA SER A 26 11.43 2.38 5.62
C SER A 26 12.87 2.11 5.17
N GLY A 27 13.46 3.08 4.47
CA GLY A 27 14.83 3.00 3.97
C GLY A 27 14.96 2.40 2.57
N ASP A 28 13.87 1.95 1.95
CA ASP A 28 13.89 1.50 0.56
C ASP A 28 14.08 2.70 -0.39
N MET A 29 14.98 2.55 -1.35
CA MET A 29 14.99 3.41 -2.54
C MET A 29 13.92 2.90 -3.51
N VAL A 30 12.96 3.76 -3.83
CA VAL A 30 11.89 3.51 -4.79
C VAL A 30 12.12 4.37 -6.02
N GLU A 31 11.92 3.79 -7.20
CA GLU A 31 12.04 4.53 -8.46
C GLU A 31 10.98 5.62 -8.56
N GLN A 32 11.35 6.74 -9.20
CA GLN A 32 10.44 7.84 -9.42
C GLN A 32 9.23 7.37 -10.25
N GLY A 33 8.02 7.65 -9.75
CA GLY A 33 6.76 7.22 -10.37
C GLY A 33 6.27 5.83 -9.94
N SER A 34 7.04 5.09 -9.14
CA SER A 34 6.58 3.82 -8.56
C SER A 34 5.42 4.07 -7.57
N PRO A 35 4.42 3.17 -7.52
CA PRO A 35 3.32 3.30 -6.57
C PRO A 35 3.85 3.14 -5.15
N LEU A 36 3.62 4.13 -4.29
CA LEU A 36 4.01 4.08 -2.88
C LEU A 36 2.88 3.48 -2.03
N LEU A 37 1.66 3.90 -2.33
CA LEU A 37 0.45 3.56 -1.58
C LEU A 37 -0.62 3.08 -2.55
N GLY A 38 -1.33 2.02 -2.16
CA GLY A 38 -2.55 1.56 -2.81
C GLY A 38 -3.74 2.08 -2.05
N ILE A 39 -4.53 2.95 -2.69
CA ILE A 39 -5.76 3.51 -2.12
C ILE A 39 -6.95 2.91 -2.86
N CYS A 40 -7.93 2.42 -2.10
CA CYS A 40 -9.14 1.82 -2.65
C CYS A 40 -10.38 2.55 -2.11
N PRO A 41 -11.33 2.96 -2.96
CA PRO A 41 -12.64 3.43 -2.51
C PRO A 41 -13.32 2.42 -1.57
N PRO A 42 -13.99 2.85 -0.49
CA PRO A 42 -14.58 1.94 0.49
C PRO A 42 -15.56 0.93 -0.10
N ASP A 43 -16.34 1.34 -1.09
CA ASP A 43 -17.31 0.51 -1.82
C ASP A 43 -16.67 -0.63 -2.60
N LYS A 44 -15.43 -0.44 -3.09
CA LYS A 44 -14.68 -1.43 -3.87
C LYS A 44 -13.79 -2.34 -3.02
N LEU A 45 -13.63 -2.05 -1.73
CA LEU A 45 -12.72 -2.79 -0.85
C LEU A 45 -13.06 -4.29 -0.79
N GLN A 46 -14.35 -4.62 -0.68
CA GLN A 46 -14.80 -6.02 -0.64
C GLN A 46 -14.47 -6.75 -1.96
N TYR A 47 -14.62 -6.07 -3.09
CA TYR A 47 -14.29 -6.64 -4.39
C TYR A 47 -12.79 -6.90 -4.52
N VAL A 48 -11.94 -5.92 -4.18
CA VAL A 48 -10.48 -6.08 -4.23
C VAL A 48 -10.02 -7.22 -3.33
N ARG A 49 -10.57 -7.36 -2.12
CA ARG A 49 -10.26 -8.49 -1.21
C ARG A 49 -10.57 -9.84 -1.84
N LYS A 50 -11.73 -9.99 -2.51
CA LYS A 50 -12.08 -11.24 -3.20
C LYS A 50 -11.10 -11.58 -4.32
N VAL A 51 -10.67 -10.58 -5.09
CA VAL A 51 -9.67 -10.78 -6.16
C VAL A 51 -8.34 -11.24 -5.57
N ILE A 52 -7.87 -10.59 -4.50
CA ILE A 52 -6.63 -10.97 -3.82
C ILE A 52 -6.73 -12.42 -3.31
N GLN A 53 -7.82 -12.77 -2.62
CA GLN A 53 -8.04 -14.13 -2.11
C GLN A 53 -8.02 -15.18 -3.22
N ARG A 54 -8.67 -14.89 -4.36
CA ARG A 54 -8.66 -15.77 -5.52
C ARG A 54 -7.26 -15.98 -6.07
N ILE A 55 -6.49 -14.89 -6.26
CA ILE A 55 -5.11 -14.97 -6.76
C ILE A 55 -4.25 -15.81 -5.83
N HIS A 56 -4.33 -15.58 -4.51
CA HIS A 56 -3.57 -16.38 -3.54
C HIS A 56 -3.94 -17.87 -3.60
N ALA A 57 -5.23 -18.19 -3.67
CA ALA A 57 -5.68 -19.57 -3.77
C ALA A 57 -5.24 -20.27 -5.08
N GLU A 58 -5.12 -19.53 -6.18
CA GLU A 58 -4.66 -20.05 -7.47
C GLU A 58 -3.13 -20.14 -7.57
N TRP A 59 -2.37 -19.28 -6.88
CA TRP A 59 -0.90 -19.22 -6.92
C TRP A 59 -0.19 -20.06 -5.85
N GLU A 60 -0.85 -20.53 -4.79
CA GLU A 60 -0.28 -21.50 -3.84
C GLU A 60 -0.23 -22.95 -4.40
N LYS A 61 -0.32 -23.12 -5.73
CA LYS A 61 -0.16 -24.40 -6.44
C LYS A 61 1.11 -24.44 -7.28
#